data_AF-A0A5N8WJM6-F1
#
_entry.id   AF-A0A5N8WJM6-F1
#
_cell.length_a   1.000
_cell.length_b   1.000
_cell.length_c   1.000
_cell.angle_alpha   90.00
_cell.angle_beta   90.00
_cell.angle_gamma   90.00
#
_symmetry.space_group_name_H-M   'P 1'
#
loop_
_entity.id
_entity.type
_entity.pdbx_description
1 polymer ?
#
loop_
_entity_poly.entity_id
_entity_poly.type
_entity_poly.pdbx_seq_one_letter_code
_entity_poly.pdbx_strand_id
1 'polypeptide(L)'
;AHALARTLLDRHGVVTRGAVAAEGVEGGFSATYRVLSAFEESGQARRGYVVEGLGAAQFAMDGAVDRLRATANARERGESLPEPSFGPPDFPSGLDSGAGFSPGPDGDTDFLADSPYGTGLPPGRNGGADFPDGHGYSPAPRHPGGRPHRTGTGRAVVLAAADPANAYGAALPWPEPPTGAGHKPGRKAGSLVVLVDGELTLYMERGGKTLLAWPSDPDGTVTDDPRLLTAAEGLSASARAGSLGTVTVERVNGASALTSPFGALLEGAGFIATPRGLRLRA
;
A
#
# COMPACT_ATOMS: atom_id res chain seq x y z
N ALA A 1 9.09 -17.65 -20.77
CA ALA A 1 9.90 -16.42 -20.56
C ALA A 1 9.04 -15.14 -20.54
N HIS A 2 8.35 -14.78 -21.63
CA HIS A 2 7.51 -13.56 -21.68
C HIS A 2 6.35 -13.56 -20.68
N ALA A 3 5.59 -14.68 -20.61
CA ALA A 3 4.49 -14.82 -19.64
C ALA A 3 4.98 -14.67 -18.18
N LEU A 4 6.12 -15.27 -17.85
CA LEU A 4 6.73 -15.16 -16.52
C LEU A 4 7.11 -13.71 -16.17
N ALA A 5 7.73 -12.98 -17.09
CA ALA A 5 8.07 -11.57 -16.87
C ALA A 5 6.83 -10.70 -16.62
N ARG A 6 5.73 -10.97 -17.34
CA ARG A 6 4.44 -10.30 -17.11
C ARG A 6 3.86 -10.65 -15.75
N THR A 7 3.84 -11.93 -15.37
CA THR A 7 3.39 -12.37 -14.05
C THR A 7 4.19 -11.71 -12.92
N LEU A 8 5.51 -11.56 -13.09
CA LEU A 8 6.36 -10.86 -12.11
C LEU A 8 5.98 -9.38 -11.99
N LEU A 9 5.76 -8.70 -13.12
CA LEU A 9 5.32 -7.30 -13.14
C LEU A 9 3.93 -7.12 -12.53
N ASP A 10 2.97 -7.99 -12.84
CA ASP A 10 1.61 -7.92 -12.30
C ASP A 10 1.60 -8.13 -10.78
N ARG A 11 2.41 -9.08 -10.30
CA ARG A 11 2.45 -9.49 -8.89
C ARG A 11 3.23 -8.53 -8.01
N HIS A 12 4.35 -7.99 -8.48
CA HIS A 12 5.24 -7.12 -7.70
C HIS A 12 5.03 -5.64 -7.99
N GLY A 13 4.41 -5.28 -9.13
CA GLY A 13 4.29 -3.90 -9.63
C GLY A 13 5.62 -3.32 -10.13
N VAL A 14 6.69 -3.50 -9.35
CA VAL A 14 8.07 -3.17 -9.67
C VAL A 14 8.94 -4.42 -9.53
N VAL A 15 9.55 -4.86 -10.62
CA VAL A 15 10.44 -6.01 -10.66
C VAL A 15 11.88 -5.55 -10.49
N THR A 16 12.55 -6.16 -9.52
CA THR A 16 13.94 -5.92 -9.15
C THR A 16 14.71 -7.23 -9.07
N ARG A 17 16.04 -7.18 -8.96
CA ARG A 17 16.86 -8.40 -8.75
C ARG A 17 16.40 -9.22 -7.54
N GLY A 18 16.10 -8.55 -6.43
CA GLY A 18 15.66 -9.20 -5.20
C GLY A 18 14.29 -9.86 -5.35
N ALA A 19 13.34 -9.21 -6.03
CA ALA A 19 12.03 -9.79 -6.31
C ALA A 19 12.16 -11.08 -7.16
N VAL A 20 12.98 -11.06 -8.22
CA VAL A 20 13.22 -12.25 -9.06
C VAL A 20 13.90 -13.38 -8.28
N ALA A 21 14.86 -13.05 -7.42
CA ALA A 21 15.52 -14.04 -6.56
C ALA A 21 14.54 -14.68 -5.57
N ALA A 22 13.65 -13.88 -4.98
CA ALA A 22 12.66 -14.37 -4.03
C ALA A 22 11.61 -15.29 -4.65
N GLU A 23 11.33 -15.14 -5.95
CA GLU A 23 10.45 -16.03 -6.72
C GLU A 23 11.18 -17.31 -7.20
N GLY A 24 12.49 -17.43 -6.97
CA GLY A 24 13.26 -18.62 -7.35
C GLY A 24 13.31 -18.86 -8.86
N VAL A 25 13.26 -17.80 -9.67
CA VAL A 25 13.20 -17.91 -11.12
C VAL A 25 14.46 -18.57 -11.70
N GLU A 26 14.27 -19.62 -12.49
CA GLU A 26 15.34 -20.32 -13.18
C GLU A 26 16.12 -19.38 -14.14
N GLY A 27 17.45 -19.44 -14.11
CA GLY A 27 18.31 -18.50 -14.83
C GLY A 27 18.38 -17.09 -14.22
N GLY A 28 17.67 -16.86 -13.11
CA GLY A 28 17.76 -15.67 -12.27
C GLY A 28 17.44 -14.35 -12.98
N PHE A 29 18.00 -13.27 -12.43
CA PHE A 29 17.73 -11.93 -12.93
C PHE A 29 18.24 -11.73 -14.36
N SER A 30 19.37 -12.32 -14.75
CA SER A 30 19.94 -12.14 -16.11
C SER A 30 19.04 -12.68 -17.22
N ALA A 31 18.36 -13.81 -16.99
CA ALA A 31 17.39 -14.35 -17.93
C ALA A 31 16.13 -13.45 -18.02
N THR A 32 15.63 -13.01 -16.86
CA THR A 32 14.44 -12.16 -16.78
C THR A 32 14.69 -10.76 -17.36
N TYR A 33 15.87 -10.20 -17.10
CA TYR A 33 16.29 -8.88 -17.58
C TYR A 33 16.23 -8.76 -19.09
N ARG A 34 16.70 -9.77 -19.85
CA ARG A 34 16.63 -9.76 -21.32
C ARG A 34 15.20 -9.61 -21.84
N VAL A 35 14.23 -10.23 -21.17
CA VAL A 35 12.81 -10.14 -21.52
C VAL A 35 12.24 -8.77 -21.12
N LEU A 36 12.59 -8.27 -19.94
CA LEU A 36 12.15 -6.96 -19.46
C LEU A 36 12.69 -5.81 -20.31
N SER A 37 13.91 -5.92 -20.85
CA SER A 37 14.44 -4.95 -21.82
C SER A 37 13.65 -4.96 -23.13
N ALA A 38 13.24 -6.12 -23.63
CA ALA A 38 12.36 -6.18 -24.81
C ALA A 38 10.96 -5.60 -24.50
N PHE A 39 10.47 -5.72 -23.26
CA PHE A 39 9.24 -5.07 -22.83
C PHE A 39 9.38 -3.55 -22.75
N GLU A 40 10.55 -3.04 -22.35
CA GLU A 40 10.87 -1.63 -22.40
C GLU A 40 10.87 -1.08 -23.83
N GLU A 41 11.55 -1.76 -24.75
CA GLU A 41 11.60 -1.38 -26.17
C GLU A 41 10.20 -1.35 -26.82
N SER A 42 9.29 -2.22 -26.37
CA SER A 42 7.91 -2.28 -26.85
C SER A 42 6.92 -1.44 -26.04
N GLY A 43 7.39 -0.69 -25.03
CA GLY A 43 6.56 0.18 -24.19
C GLY A 43 5.64 -0.56 -23.19
N GLN A 44 5.83 -1.86 -22.98
CA GLN A 44 5.07 -2.66 -22.01
C GLN A 44 5.58 -2.50 -20.57
N ALA A 45 6.80 -2.04 -20.39
CA ALA A 45 7.40 -1.73 -19.10
C ALA A 45 8.27 -0.46 -19.21
N ARG A 46 8.47 0.25 -18.10
CA ARG A 46 9.45 1.33 -18.01
C ARG A 46 10.57 0.95 -17.06
N ARG A 47 11.79 1.20 -17.50
CA ARG A 47 12.98 1.09 -16.64
C ARG A 47 13.28 2.43 -15.98
N GLY A 48 13.62 2.40 -14.70
CA GLY A 48 14.05 3.59 -13.99
C GLY A 48 14.35 3.36 -12.51
N TYR A 49 14.76 4.43 -11.84
CA TYR A 49 14.87 4.46 -10.38
C TYR A 49 13.53 4.94 -9.83
N VAL A 50 12.63 4.00 -9.57
CA VAL A 50 11.26 4.32 -9.14
C VAL A 50 11.14 4.33 -7.63
N VAL A 51 11.85 3.42 -6.95
CA VAL A 51 11.82 3.29 -5.49
C VAL A 51 13.25 3.35 -4.94
N GLU A 52 13.46 4.16 -3.92
CA GLU A 52 14.74 4.25 -3.20
C GLU A 52 15.07 2.93 -2.49
N GLY A 53 16.36 2.59 -2.37
CA GLY A 53 16.81 1.38 -1.65
C GLY A 53 16.64 0.05 -2.41
N LEU A 54 15.94 0.02 -3.54
CA LEU A 54 15.72 -1.22 -4.33
C LEU A 54 16.75 -1.49 -5.44
N GLY A 55 17.87 -0.77 -5.41
CA GLY A 55 18.96 -0.92 -6.38
C GLY A 55 18.66 -0.31 -7.77
N ALA A 56 19.64 -0.41 -8.67
CA ALA A 56 19.67 0.38 -9.90
C ALA A 56 18.86 -0.15 -11.10
N ALA A 57 18.52 -1.44 -11.10
CA ALA A 57 17.77 -2.05 -12.20
C ALA A 57 16.36 -2.40 -11.72
N GLN A 58 15.41 -1.50 -11.99
CA GLN A 58 14.00 -1.67 -11.69
C GLN A 58 13.18 -1.52 -12.96
N PHE A 59 12.20 -2.41 -13.15
CA PHE A 59 11.25 -2.37 -14.24
C PHE A 59 9.85 -2.34 -13.65
N ALA A 60 9.01 -1.43 -14.12
CA ALA A 60 7.66 -1.27 -13.62
C ALA A 60 6.66 -1.18 -14.77
N MET A 61 5.44 -1.63 -14.55
CA MET A 61 4.33 -1.34 -15.45
C MET A 61 4.01 0.15 -15.39
N ASP A 62 3.53 0.73 -16.50
CA ASP A 62 3.25 2.17 -16.55
C ASP A 62 2.31 2.65 -15.44
N GLY A 63 1.21 1.92 -15.22
CA GLY A 63 0.28 2.22 -14.13
C GLY A 63 0.87 2.05 -12.72
N ALA A 64 1.93 1.26 -12.55
CA ALA A 64 2.60 1.15 -11.25
C ALA A 64 3.46 2.39 -10.96
N VAL A 65 4.17 2.93 -11.96
CA VAL A 65 4.95 4.17 -11.83
C VAL A 65 4.04 5.35 -11.49
N ASP A 66 2.90 5.47 -12.18
CA ASP A 66 1.98 6.58 -11.97
C ASP A 66 1.36 6.54 -10.57
N ARG A 67 0.99 5.34 -10.07
CA ARG A 67 0.54 5.16 -8.68
C ARG A 67 1.62 5.52 -7.65
N LEU A 68 2.88 5.17 -7.89
CA LEU A 68 3.98 5.51 -7.00
C LEU A 68 4.21 7.02 -6.94
N ARG A 69 4.15 7.71 -8.08
CA ARG A 69 4.21 9.18 -8.14
C ARG A 69 3.04 9.84 -7.43
N ALA A 70 1.81 9.35 -7.64
CA ALA A 70 0.63 9.85 -6.95
C ALA A 70 0.74 9.70 -5.43
N THR A 71 1.29 8.57 -4.97
CA THR A 71 1.51 8.29 -3.54
C THR A 71 2.57 9.20 -2.94
N ALA A 72 3.70 9.41 -3.63
CA ALA A 72 4.74 10.34 -3.19
C ALA A 72 4.20 11.76 -3.06
N ASN A 73 3.43 12.22 -4.04
CA ASN A 73 2.81 13.55 -4.02
C ASN A 73 1.80 13.69 -2.87
N ALA A 74 0.98 12.68 -2.59
CA ALA A 74 0.03 12.71 -1.47
C ALA A 74 0.73 12.79 -0.11
N ARG A 75 1.85 12.05 0.05
CA ARG A 75 2.71 12.15 1.24
C ARG A 75 3.30 13.54 1.43
N GLU A 76 3.80 14.15 0.36
CA GLU A 76 4.31 15.53 0.41
C GLU A 76 3.22 16.55 0.77
N ARG A 77 1.97 16.32 0.36
CA ARG A 77 0.81 17.17 0.69
C ARG A 77 0.18 16.88 2.06
N GLY A 78 0.52 15.76 2.71
CA GLY A 78 -0.08 15.34 3.97
C GLY A 78 -1.54 14.86 3.85
N GLU A 79 -1.94 14.41 2.66
CA GLU A 79 -3.30 13.93 2.38
C GLU A 79 -3.39 12.42 2.59
N SER A 80 -4.48 11.94 3.22
CA SER A 80 -4.81 10.51 3.25
C SER A 80 -5.09 10.02 1.83
N LEU A 81 -4.38 8.99 1.38
CA LEU A 81 -4.56 8.40 0.04
C LEU A 81 -6.02 7.97 -0.17
N PRO A 82 -6.59 8.19 -1.37
CA PRO A 82 -7.89 7.59 -1.70
C PRO A 82 -7.79 6.07 -1.59
N GLU A 83 -8.87 5.43 -1.10
CA GLU A 83 -8.94 3.97 -1.06
C GLU A 83 -8.76 3.38 -2.46
N PRO A 84 -8.09 2.21 -2.60
CA PRO A 84 -8.00 1.54 -3.89
C PRO A 84 -9.42 1.12 -4.31
N SER A 85 -9.98 1.82 -5.30
CA SER A 85 -11.27 1.46 -5.89
C SER A 85 -11.11 0.18 -6.71
N PHE A 86 -11.29 -0.98 -6.08
CA PHE A 86 -11.57 -2.22 -6.78
C PHE A 86 -13.06 -2.23 -7.15
N GLY A 87 -13.46 -1.31 -8.04
CA GLY A 87 -14.80 -1.35 -8.60
C GLY A 87 -14.95 -2.62 -9.44
N PRO A 88 -16.11 -3.31 -9.40
CA PRO A 88 -16.43 -4.28 -10.45
C PRO A 88 -16.33 -3.55 -11.81
N PRO A 89 -16.00 -4.26 -12.91
CA PRO A 89 -16.00 -3.63 -14.23
C PRO A 89 -17.35 -2.96 -14.46
N ASP A 90 -17.34 -1.74 -14.98
CA ASP A 90 -18.54 -0.96 -15.30
C ASP A 90 -19.44 -1.80 -16.22
N PHE A 91 -20.42 -2.49 -15.63
CA PHE A 91 -21.53 -3.03 -16.37
C PHE A 91 -22.45 -1.86 -16.66
N PRO A 92 -22.74 -1.54 -17.94
CA PRO A 92 -23.71 -0.50 -18.26
C PRO A 92 -25.03 -0.88 -17.59
N SER A 93 -25.41 -0.09 -16.58
CA SER A 93 -26.59 -0.30 -15.77
C SER A 93 -27.80 0.13 -16.60
N GLY A 94 -28.32 -0.79 -17.40
CA GLY A 94 -29.39 -0.54 -18.35
C GLY A 94 -30.25 -1.78 -18.60
N LEU A 95 -30.55 -2.55 -17.57
CA LEU A 95 -31.65 -3.52 -17.59
C LEU A 95 -32.50 -3.27 -16.34
N ASP A 96 -33.42 -2.33 -16.48
CA ASP A 96 -34.52 -2.10 -15.55
C ASP A 96 -35.29 -3.42 -15.40
N SER A 97 -35.17 -4.02 -14.21
CA SER A 97 -35.97 -5.14 -13.77
C SER A 97 -37.30 -4.59 -13.27
N GLY A 98 -38.12 -4.14 -14.21
CA GLY A 98 -39.31 -3.34 -13.92
C GLY A 98 -40.42 -3.47 -14.97
N ALA A 99 -40.63 -4.65 -15.54
CA ALA A 99 -41.79 -4.91 -16.39
C ALA A 99 -42.61 -6.09 -15.85
N GLY A 100 -43.51 -5.79 -14.93
CA GLY A 100 -44.67 -6.62 -14.66
C GLY A 100 -45.54 -6.65 -15.91
N PHE A 101 -45.56 -7.78 -16.60
CA PHE A 101 -46.45 -8.03 -17.72
C PHE A 101 -47.86 -8.25 -17.17
N SER A 102 -48.81 -7.38 -17.50
CA SER A 102 -50.24 -7.64 -17.37
C SER A 102 -50.92 -7.22 -18.68
N PRO A 103 -51.63 -8.12 -19.37
CA PRO A 103 -52.28 -7.81 -20.63
C PRO A 103 -53.64 -7.16 -20.36
N GLY A 104 -53.86 -5.95 -20.90
CA GLY A 104 -55.18 -5.34 -21.00
C GLY A 104 -55.67 -5.45 -22.45
N PRO A 105 -56.93 -5.85 -22.71
CA PRO A 105 -57.49 -5.88 -24.05
C PRO A 105 -58.12 -4.53 -24.41
N ASP A 106 -58.07 -4.26 -25.71
CA ASP A 106 -58.94 -3.37 -26.48
C ASP A 106 -58.79 -1.84 -26.35
N GLY A 107 -58.79 -1.20 -27.52
CA GLY A 107 -59.40 0.11 -27.72
C GLY A 107 -58.47 1.27 -27.98
N ASP A 108 -58.23 1.54 -29.26
CA ASP A 108 -58.36 2.85 -29.92
C ASP A 108 -57.81 4.11 -29.21
N THR A 109 -56.87 4.81 -29.84
CA THR A 109 -57.14 6.06 -30.61
C THR A 109 -55.86 6.81 -30.96
N ASP A 110 -55.89 7.35 -32.18
CA ASP A 110 -55.03 8.38 -32.78
C ASP A 110 -54.55 9.49 -31.83
N PHE A 111 -53.36 10.07 -32.09
CA PHE A 111 -53.25 11.45 -32.63
C PHE A 111 -51.79 11.87 -32.89
N LEU A 112 -51.44 11.89 -34.18
CA LEU A 112 -50.77 12.92 -35.01
C LEU A 112 -49.77 13.96 -34.46
N ALA A 113 -48.83 14.27 -35.38
CA ALA A 113 -48.09 15.52 -35.68
C ALA A 113 -46.67 15.66 -35.05
N ASP A 114 -45.57 15.60 -35.82
CA ASP A 114 -45.05 16.59 -36.82
C ASP A 114 -44.65 17.91 -36.10
N SER A 115 -43.44 18.47 -36.12
CA SER A 115 -42.51 18.76 -37.23
C SER A 115 -41.18 19.41 -36.69
N PRO A 116 -40.28 20.10 -37.44
CA PRO A 116 -38.84 19.82 -37.50
C PRO A 116 -37.90 21.04 -37.18
N TYR A 117 -36.57 20.82 -37.27
CA TYR A 117 -35.44 21.80 -37.26
C TYR A 117 -35.09 22.57 -35.96
N GLY A 118 -33.78 22.67 -35.69
CA GLY A 118 -33.24 23.71 -34.80
C GLY A 118 -31.79 23.52 -34.31
N THR A 119 -30.81 23.78 -35.18
CA THR A 119 -29.37 23.93 -34.92
C THR A 119 -28.99 25.03 -33.92
N GLY A 120 -27.86 24.88 -33.18
CA GLY A 120 -27.20 26.02 -32.51
C GLY A 120 -25.94 25.69 -31.69
N LEU A 121 -24.75 25.85 -32.29
CA LEU A 121 -23.44 25.99 -31.62
C LEU A 121 -23.20 27.44 -31.19
N PRO A 122 -22.45 27.73 -30.10
CA PRO A 122 -21.81 29.03 -29.91
C PRO A 122 -20.29 29.00 -30.19
N PRO A 123 -19.70 30.13 -30.65
CA PRO A 123 -18.30 30.22 -31.09
C PRO A 123 -17.33 30.70 -29.98
N GLY A 124 -16.02 30.56 -30.26
CA GLY A 124 -14.93 30.72 -29.31
C GLY A 124 -14.44 32.13 -28.99
N ARG A 125 -13.39 32.19 -28.17
CA ARG A 125 -12.63 33.41 -27.86
C ARG A 125 -11.15 33.09 -27.66
N ASN A 126 -10.33 33.59 -28.59
CA ASN A 126 -8.87 33.74 -28.44
C ASN A 126 -8.59 34.96 -27.55
N GLY A 127 -7.57 34.86 -26.69
CA GLY A 127 -7.02 35.96 -25.92
C GLY A 127 -5.70 35.55 -25.29
N GLY A 128 -4.60 35.90 -25.98
CA GLY A 128 -3.25 35.83 -25.42
C GLY A 128 -3.08 36.85 -24.30
N ALA A 129 -2.25 36.51 -23.32
CA ALA A 129 -1.77 37.43 -22.32
C ALA A 129 -0.24 37.33 -22.28
N ASP A 130 0.37 38.45 -22.67
CA ASP A 130 1.77 38.81 -22.46
C ASP A 130 2.20 38.63 -21.00
N PHE A 131 3.40 38.10 -20.79
CA PHE A 131 4.12 38.20 -19.53
C PHE A 131 5.24 39.23 -19.70
N PRO A 132 5.25 40.36 -18.95
CA PRO A 132 6.40 41.25 -18.92
C PRO A 132 7.44 40.78 -17.91
N ASP A 133 8.70 41.06 -18.25
CA ASP A 133 9.92 40.73 -17.52
C ASP A 133 10.00 41.28 -16.09
N GLY A 134 10.58 40.45 -15.21
CA GLY A 134 11.71 40.84 -14.36
C GLY A 134 11.46 41.78 -13.18
N HIS A 135 11.20 41.22 -12.00
CA HIS A 135 11.67 41.80 -10.73
C HIS A 135 12.17 40.72 -9.77
N GLY A 136 13.26 41.05 -9.06
CA GLY A 136 14.22 40.12 -8.48
C GLY A 136 13.70 39.26 -7.32
N TYR A 137 14.05 37.99 -7.37
CA TYR A 137 13.97 37.07 -6.24
C TYR A 137 15.29 37.12 -5.46
N SER A 138 15.29 37.77 -4.30
CA SER A 138 16.39 37.62 -3.34
C SER A 138 16.23 36.30 -2.59
N PRO A 139 17.22 35.38 -2.59
CA PRO A 139 17.12 34.15 -1.82
C PRO A 139 17.41 34.45 -0.35
N ALA A 140 16.42 34.21 0.52
CA ALA A 140 16.61 34.24 1.96
C ALA A 140 17.62 33.15 2.42
N PRO A 141 18.35 33.36 3.53
CA PRO A 141 19.41 32.46 3.96
C PRO A 141 18.84 31.09 4.36
N ARG A 142 19.39 30.00 3.81
CA ARG A 142 19.04 28.64 4.21
C ARG A 142 19.61 28.35 5.60
N HIS A 143 18.75 28.32 6.62
CA HIS A 143 19.08 27.67 7.88
C HIS A 143 19.18 26.15 7.67
N PRO A 144 20.21 25.46 8.22
CA PRO A 144 20.26 24.01 8.29
C PRO A 144 19.43 23.56 9.50
N GLY A 145 18.11 23.49 9.33
CA GLY A 145 17.18 22.96 10.34
C GLY A 145 16.54 21.68 9.83
N GLY A 146 16.67 20.59 10.58
CA GLY A 146 16.02 19.31 10.30
C GLY A 146 14.53 19.50 10.05
N ARG A 147 14.00 18.78 9.04
CA ARG A 147 12.59 18.87 8.68
C ARG A 147 11.75 18.48 9.90
N PRO A 148 10.85 19.35 10.40
CA PRO A 148 9.89 18.93 11.42
C PRO A 148 9.00 17.84 10.80
N HIS A 149 9.09 16.64 11.36
CA HIS A 149 8.22 15.52 11.00
C HIS A 149 6.80 15.88 11.46
N ARG A 150 5.97 16.36 10.53
CA ARG A 150 4.57 16.71 10.82
C ARG A 150 3.78 15.40 10.94
N THR A 151 3.05 15.26 12.04
CA THR A 151 2.16 14.14 12.40
C THR A 151 1.00 14.03 11.40
N GLY A 152 1.23 13.37 10.26
CA GLY A 152 0.16 12.65 9.58
C GLY A 152 -0.19 11.42 10.40
N THR A 153 -1.48 11.07 10.50
CA THR A 153 -1.87 9.76 11.03
C THR A 153 -1.25 8.68 10.14
N GLY A 154 -0.20 8.02 10.62
CA GLY A 154 0.52 7.02 9.84
C GLY A 154 -0.44 5.92 9.37
N ARG A 155 -0.26 5.42 8.15
CA ARG A 155 -1.13 4.35 7.63
C ARG A 155 -0.48 2.99 7.91
N ALA A 156 -1.12 2.19 8.77
CA ALA A 156 -0.73 0.80 8.97
C ALA A 156 -1.30 -0.11 7.88
N VAL A 157 -0.46 -1.02 7.37
CA VAL A 157 -0.85 -2.11 6.47
C VAL A 157 -0.36 -3.42 7.07
N VAL A 158 -1.27 -4.38 7.24
CA VAL A 158 -0.96 -5.73 7.73
C VAL A 158 -0.93 -6.69 6.55
N LEU A 159 0.19 -7.40 6.38
CA LEU A 159 0.38 -8.36 5.29
C LEU A 159 0.88 -9.69 5.86
N ALA A 160 0.63 -10.78 5.14
CA ALA A 160 1.40 -12.00 5.38
C ALA A 160 2.88 -11.74 5.10
N ALA A 161 3.79 -12.29 5.89
CA ALA A 161 5.23 -12.09 5.66
C ALA A 161 5.69 -12.67 4.30
N ALA A 162 4.98 -13.69 3.80
CA ALA A 162 5.18 -14.28 2.48
C ALA A 162 4.37 -13.59 1.36
N ASP A 163 3.62 -12.54 1.68
CA ASP A 163 2.84 -11.79 0.70
C ASP A 163 3.76 -11.15 -0.36
N PRO A 164 3.36 -11.09 -1.64
CA PRO A 164 4.20 -10.53 -2.69
C PRO A 164 4.41 -9.03 -2.55
N ALA A 165 3.45 -8.32 -1.97
CA ALA A 165 3.55 -6.90 -1.67
C ALA A 165 4.53 -6.60 -0.51
N ASN A 166 4.94 -7.61 0.27
CA ASN A 166 5.99 -7.43 1.27
C ASN A 166 7.38 -7.39 0.60
N ALA A 167 8.01 -6.21 0.60
CA ALA A 167 9.34 -6.00 0.04
C ALA A 167 10.47 -6.60 0.90
N TYR A 168 10.26 -6.76 2.21
CA TYR A 168 11.27 -7.27 3.14
C TYR A 168 11.50 -8.78 2.97
N GLY A 169 12.77 -9.18 2.94
CA GLY A 169 13.18 -10.54 2.62
C GLY A 169 13.07 -10.87 1.13
N ALA A 170 12.86 -9.87 0.28
CA ALA A 170 12.83 -10.00 -1.16
C ALA A 170 13.70 -8.93 -1.82
N ALA A 171 13.17 -7.71 -1.92
CA ALA A 171 13.88 -6.57 -2.50
C ALA A 171 14.63 -5.76 -1.43
N LEU A 172 14.15 -5.76 -0.19
CA LEU A 172 14.81 -5.18 0.98
C LEU A 172 15.34 -6.29 1.91
N PRO A 173 16.51 -6.10 2.55
CA PRO A 173 16.94 -6.97 3.63
C PRO A 173 15.99 -6.82 4.83
N TRP A 174 15.85 -7.88 5.63
CA TRP A 174 15.21 -7.74 6.93
C TRP A 174 16.04 -6.83 7.84
N PRO A 175 15.41 -5.99 8.69
CA PRO A 175 16.14 -5.25 9.70
C PRO A 175 16.76 -6.22 10.72
N GLU A 176 17.81 -5.76 11.40
CA GLU A 176 18.41 -6.55 12.48
C GLU A 176 17.37 -6.78 13.59
N PRO A 177 17.20 -8.02 14.09
CA PRO A 177 16.27 -8.28 15.18
C PRO A 177 16.57 -7.43 16.41
N PRO A 178 15.53 -6.95 17.13
CA PRO A 178 15.73 -6.19 18.36
C PRO A 178 16.51 -6.99 19.41
N THR A 179 17.27 -6.28 20.25
CA THR A 179 18.07 -6.90 21.31
C THR A 179 17.22 -7.84 22.18
N GLY A 180 17.70 -9.06 22.40
CA GLY A 180 16.99 -10.08 23.18
C GLY A 180 15.95 -10.90 22.41
N ALA A 181 15.67 -10.58 21.14
CA ALA A 181 14.78 -11.36 20.30
C ALA A 181 15.26 -12.82 20.15
N GLY A 182 14.39 -13.77 20.50
CA GLY A 182 14.69 -15.21 20.37
C GLY A 182 14.53 -15.77 18.95
N HIS A 183 14.13 -14.94 17.98
CA HIS A 183 13.90 -15.36 16.60
C HIS A 183 14.17 -14.20 15.64
N LYS A 184 14.33 -14.54 14.35
CA LYS A 184 14.54 -13.58 13.27
C LYS A 184 13.31 -13.50 12.36
N PRO A 185 12.98 -12.33 11.81
CA PRO A 185 11.91 -12.20 10.84
C PRO A 185 12.26 -12.98 9.55
N GLY A 186 11.23 -13.38 8.81
CA GLY A 186 11.40 -14.13 7.58
C GLY A 186 10.09 -14.31 6.81
N ARG A 187 10.19 -14.59 5.51
CA ARG A 187 9.02 -14.87 4.65
C ARG A 187 8.51 -16.29 4.92
N LYS A 188 7.80 -16.46 6.05
CA LYS A 188 7.25 -17.74 6.50
C LYS A 188 5.72 -17.70 6.44
N ALA A 189 5.11 -18.80 5.99
CA ALA A 189 3.67 -18.93 5.96
C ALA A 189 3.08 -18.83 7.39
N GLY A 190 2.02 -18.03 7.53
CA GLY A 190 1.36 -17.77 8.82
C GLY A 190 2.04 -16.72 9.69
N SER A 191 3.20 -16.20 9.31
CA SER A 191 3.77 -14.99 9.93
C SER A 191 3.19 -13.73 9.29
N LEU A 192 3.18 -12.63 10.03
CA LEU A 192 2.64 -11.35 9.59
C LEU A 192 3.68 -10.24 9.73
N VAL A 193 3.59 -9.25 8.85
CA VAL A 193 4.32 -7.98 8.97
C VAL A 193 3.30 -6.85 9.07
N VAL A 194 3.64 -5.84 9.87
CA VAL A 194 2.89 -4.58 9.91
C VAL A 194 3.81 -3.47 9.48
N LEU A 195 3.43 -2.80 8.40
CA LEU A 195 4.15 -1.66 7.84
C LEU A 195 3.41 -0.38 8.21
N VAL A 196 4.11 0.60 8.78
CA VAL A 196 3.56 1.95 8.96
C VAL A 196 4.27 2.87 8.00
N ASP A 197 3.50 3.46 7.08
CA ASP A 197 4.02 4.28 5.98
C ASP A 197 5.12 3.58 5.16
N GLY A 198 5.04 2.24 5.07
CA GLY A 198 5.96 1.41 4.31
C GLY A 198 7.19 0.94 5.08
N GLU A 199 7.39 1.41 6.32
CA GLU A 199 8.47 0.94 7.19
C GLU A 199 8.01 -0.26 8.02
N LEU A 200 8.84 -1.30 8.12
CA LEU A 200 8.55 -2.45 8.97
C LEU A 200 8.57 -2.05 10.44
N THR A 201 7.40 -2.08 11.07
CA THR A 201 7.22 -1.67 12.47
C THR A 201 7.02 -2.89 13.38
N LEU A 202 6.22 -3.87 12.96
CA LEU A 202 6.00 -5.12 13.70
C LEU A 202 6.18 -6.35 12.80
N TYR A 203 6.68 -7.43 13.39
CA TYR A 203 6.65 -8.78 12.80
C TYR A 203 6.09 -9.76 13.82
N MET A 204 5.11 -10.55 13.43
CA MET A 204 4.49 -11.56 14.28
C MET A 204 4.81 -12.95 13.71
N GLU A 205 5.35 -13.86 14.54
CA GLU A 205 5.55 -15.23 14.10
C GLU A 205 4.23 -15.97 13.92
N ARG A 206 4.30 -17.08 13.20
CA ARG A 206 3.20 -18.03 13.07
C ARG A 206 2.57 -18.39 14.43
N GLY A 207 1.25 -18.23 14.50
CA GLY A 207 0.45 -18.47 15.72
C GLY A 207 0.48 -17.33 16.73
N GLY A 208 1.27 -16.28 16.46
CA GLY A 208 1.27 -14.99 17.14
C GLY A 208 1.70 -14.97 18.60
N LYS A 209 2.39 -16.03 19.05
CA LYS A 209 2.98 -16.10 20.40
C LYS A 209 4.10 -15.11 20.64
N THR A 210 4.82 -14.76 19.59
CA THR A 210 6.00 -13.90 19.66
C THR A 210 5.84 -12.76 18.66
N LEU A 211 6.21 -11.57 19.12
CA LEU A 211 6.17 -10.32 18.36
C LEU A 211 7.55 -9.67 18.40
N LEU A 212 8.02 -9.22 17.24
CA LEU A 212 9.14 -8.30 17.12
C LEU A 212 8.59 -6.90 16.83
N ALA A 213 9.14 -5.90 17.50
CA ALA A 213 8.80 -4.51 17.33
C ALA A 213 10.08 -3.68 17.17
N TRP A 214 10.08 -2.79 16.18
CA TRP A 214 11.20 -1.90 15.87
C TRP A 214 10.81 -0.42 16.11
N PRO A 215 11.11 0.13 17.30
CA PRO A 215 11.00 1.57 17.55
C PRO A 215 11.88 2.38 16.59
N SER A 216 11.50 3.62 16.30
CA SER A 216 12.29 4.54 15.45
C SER A 216 13.59 4.94 16.12
N ASP A 217 13.53 5.13 17.43
CA ASP A 217 14.66 5.38 18.30
C ASP A 217 14.82 4.19 19.26
N PRO A 218 15.86 3.36 19.09
CA PRO A 218 16.10 2.21 19.96
C PRO A 218 16.30 2.56 21.44
N ASP A 219 16.78 3.78 21.73
CA ASP A 219 17.05 4.26 23.09
C ASP A 219 15.89 5.12 23.64
N GLY A 220 14.89 5.43 22.81
CA GLY A 220 13.74 6.24 23.16
C GLY A 220 12.66 5.47 23.94
N THR A 221 11.70 6.20 24.51
CA THR A 221 10.53 5.58 25.16
C THR A 221 9.63 4.94 24.11
N VAL A 222 9.31 3.66 24.27
CA VAL A 222 8.41 2.91 23.37
C VAL A 222 7.06 3.61 23.16
N THR A 223 6.52 4.28 24.17
CA THR A 223 5.23 4.99 24.08
C THR A 223 5.29 6.28 23.26
N ASP A 224 6.49 6.82 23.04
CA ASP A 224 6.68 8.08 22.31
C ASP A 224 6.77 7.87 20.80
N ASP A 225 6.87 6.62 20.32
CA ASP A 225 6.83 6.28 18.90
C ASP A 225 5.39 6.01 18.42
N PRO A 226 4.73 6.96 17.73
CA PRO A 226 3.34 6.82 17.29
C PRO A 226 3.17 5.69 16.26
N ARG A 227 4.23 5.26 15.56
CA ARG A 227 4.15 4.18 14.57
C ARG A 227 3.87 2.86 15.26
N LEU A 228 4.43 2.62 16.45
CA LEU A 228 4.21 1.38 17.19
C LEU A 228 2.74 1.22 17.59
N LEU A 229 2.09 2.30 18.05
CA LEU A 229 0.66 2.29 18.37
C LEU A 229 -0.17 2.05 17.11
N THR A 230 0.10 2.82 16.05
CA THR A 230 -0.58 2.69 14.75
C THR A 230 -0.48 1.25 14.21
N ALA A 231 0.68 0.61 14.33
CA ALA A 231 0.90 -0.77 13.90
C ALA A 231 0.09 -1.78 14.75
N ALA A 232 0.07 -1.59 16.08
CA ALA A 232 -0.71 -2.43 16.98
C ALA A 232 -2.22 -2.30 16.74
N GLU A 233 -2.69 -1.08 16.46
CA GLU A 233 -4.09 -0.82 16.08
C GLU A 233 -4.44 -1.47 14.74
N GLY A 234 -3.56 -1.38 13.73
CA GLY A 234 -3.75 -2.05 12.44
C GLY A 234 -3.85 -3.57 12.56
N LEU A 235 -3.03 -4.17 13.43
CA LEU A 235 -3.11 -5.60 13.75
C LEU A 235 -4.44 -5.95 14.44
N SER A 236 -4.90 -5.09 15.35
CA SER A 236 -6.16 -5.27 16.06
C SER A 236 -7.37 -5.12 15.15
N ALA A 237 -7.36 -4.16 14.24
CA ALA A 237 -8.38 -3.98 13.22
C ALA A 237 -8.44 -5.21 12.28
N SER A 238 -7.28 -5.75 11.89
CA SER A 238 -7.20 -6.96 11.07
C SER A 238 -7.80 -8.18 11.78
N ALA A 239 -7.51 -8.36 13.07
CA ALA A 239 -8.14 -9.42 13.86
C ALA A 239 -9.66 -9.28 13.89
N ARG A 240 -10.19 -8.08 14.21
CA ARG A 240 -11.63 -7.81 14.25
C ARG A 240 -12.34 -7.99 12.90
N ALA A 241 -11.63 -7.73 11.80
CA ALA A 241 -12.13 -8.02 10.45
C ALA A 241 -12.15 -9.52 10.12
N GLY A 242 -11.73 -10.39 11.05
CA GLY A 242 -11.76 -11.85 10.91
C GLY A 242 -10.56 -12.45 10.18
N SER A 243 -9.56 -11.65 9.79
CA SER A 243 -8.43 -12.13 8.98
C SER A 243 -7.33 -12.84 9.79
N LEU A 244 -7.27 -12.62 11.10
CA LEU A 244 -6.22 -13.15 11.98
C LEU A 244 -6.68 -14.24 12.97
N GLY A 245 -7.98 -14.37 13.21
CA GLY A 245 -8.51 -15.19 14.29
C GLY A 245 -8.08 -14.70 15.69
N THR A 246 -8.20 -15.56 16.71
CA THR A 246 -7.73 -15.24 18.07
C THR A 246 -6.24 -15.51 18.19
N VAL A 247 -5.49 -14.51 18.65
CA VAL A 247 -4.03 -14.58 18.84
C VAL A 247 -3.68 -14.25 20.28
N THR A 248 -2.64 -14.86 20.85
CA THR A 248 -2.11 -14.50 22.18
C THR A 248 -0.61 -14.29 22.10
N VAL A 249 -0.19 -13.04 22.31
CA VAL A 249 1.21 -12.63 22.34
C VAL A 249 1.76 -12.91 23.73
N GLU A 250 2.65 -13.89 23.83
CA GLU A 250 3.32 -14.30 25.06
C GLU A 250 4.63 -13.52 25.26
N ARG A 251 5.32 -13.14 24.17
CA ARG A 251 6.58 -12.39 24.22
C ARG A 251 6.68 -11.29 23.19
N VAL A 252 7.29 -10.17 23.57
CA VAL A 252 7.65 -9.06 22.68
C VAL A 252 9.14 -8.78 22.80
N ASN A 253 9.88 -8.81 21.69
CA ASN A 253 11.34 -8.65 21.65
C ASN A 253 12.08 -9.56 22.64
N GLY A 254 11.55 -10.77 22.84
CA GLY A 254 12.12 -11.76 23.76
C GLY A 254 11.80 -11.55 25.23
N ALA A 255 11.14 -10.46 25.65
CA ALA A 255 10.61 -10.28 27.01
C ALA A 255 9.16 -10.79 27.13
N SER A 256 8.71 -11.14 28.34
CA SER A 256 7.29 -11.49 28.59
C SER A 256 6.39 -10.31 28.22
N ALA A 257 5.34 -10.56 27.43
CA ALA A 257 4.44 -9.51 26.94
C ALA A 257 3.78 -8.71 28.08
N LEU A 258 3.45 -9.38 29.20
CA LEU A 258 2.79 -8.76 30.35
C LEU A 258 3.69 -7.79 31.12
N THR A 259 5.01 -7.95 31.03
CA THR A 259 6.00 -7.12 31.75
C THR A 259 6.88 -6.34 30.79
N SER A 260 6.55 -6.35 29.51
CA SER A 260 7.32 -5.70 28.46
C SER A 260 6.99 -4.21 28.42
N PRO A 261 7.94 -3.33 28.06
CA PRO A 261 7.65 -1.91 27.78
C PRO A 261 6.55 -1.70 26.73
N PHE A 262 6.32 -2.69 25.85
CA PHE A 262 5.28 -2.68 24.83
C PHE A 262 3.88 -3.06 25.37
N GLY A 263 3.77 -3.52 26.61
CA GLY A 263 2.51 -4.04 27.17
C GLY A 263 1.39 -3.00 27.19
N ALA A 264 1.64 -1.82 27.77
CA ALA A 264 0.67 -0.74 27.84
C ALA A 264 0.23 -0.26 26.45
N LEU A 265 1.16 -0.24 25.47
CA LEU A 265 0.87 0.14 24.09
C LEU A 265 -0.06 -0.87 23.41
N LEU A 266 0.20 -2.17 23.58
CA LEU A 266 -0.64 -3.23 23.03
C LEU A 266 -2.02 -3.25 23.69
N GLU A 267 -2.10 -3.03 25.01
CA GLU A 267 -3.38 -2.90 25.71
C GLU A 267 -4.19 -1.71 25.19
N GLY A 268 -3.53 -0.56 24.97
CA GLY A 268 -4.14 0.63 24.36
C GLY A 268 -4.73 0.35 22.96
N ALA A 269 -4.10 -0.53 22.17
CA ALA A 269 -4.61 -0.95 20.86
C ALA A 269 -5.78 -1.97 20.94
N GLY A 270 -6.10 -2.47 22.14
CA GLY A 270 -7.21 -3.39 22.40
C GLY A 270 -6.81 -4.85 22.63
N PHE A 271 -5.53 -5.12 22.92
CA PHE A 271 -5.12 -6.42 23.44
C PHE A 271 -5.55 -6.55 24.92
N ILE A 272 -5.90 -7.76 25.34
CA ILE A 272 -6.41 -8.02 26.69
C ILE A 272 -5.41 -8.91 27.44
N ALA A 273 -4.96 -8.47 28.61
CA ALA A 273 -4.11 -9.28 29.48
C ALA A 273 -4.81 -10.58 29.91
N THR A 274 -4.05 -11.67 29.83
CA THR A 274 -4.42 -13.00 30.30
C THR A 274 -3.22 -13.62 31.01
N PRO A 275 -3.41 -14.69 31.82
CA PRO A 275 -2.27 -15.35 32.48
C PRO A 275 -1.19 -15.86 31.52
N ARG A 276 -1.53 -16.12 30.25
CA ARG A 276 -0.57 -16.58 29.23
C ARG A 276 0.11 -15.45 28.47
N GLY A 277 -0.42 -14.23 28.50
CA GLY A 277 0.05 -13.12 27.67
C GLY A 277 -1.06 -12.15 27.26
N LEU A 278 -0.79 -11.33 26.26
CA LEU A 278 -1.73 -10.33 25.72
C LEU A 278 -2.52 -10.92 24.56
N ARG A 279 -3.82 -11.11 24.76
CA ARG A 279 -4.71 -11.74 23.78
C ARG A 279 -5.39 -10.70 22.91
N LEU A 280 -5.30 -10.91 21.60
CA LEU A 280 -6.08 -10.21 20.59
C LEU A 280 -7.22 -11.12 20.11
N ARG A 281 -8.43 -10.58 20.06
CA ARG A 281 -9.63 -11.31 19.62
C ARG A 281 -10.11 -10.77 18.27
N ALA A 282 -10.61 -11.69 17.45
CA ALA A 282 -11.44 -11.37 16.30
C ALA A 282 -12.85 -10.96 16.75
#